data_AF-A0A3S3R2E4-F1
#
_entry.id   AF-A0A3S3R2E4-F1
#
_cell.length_a   1.000
_cell.length_b   1.000
_cell.length_c   1.000
_cell.angle_alpha   90.00
_cell.angle_beta   90.00
_cell.angle_gamma   90.00
#
_symmetry.space_group_name_H-M   'P 1'
#
loop_
_entity.id
_entity.type
_entity.pdbx_description
1 polymer ?
#
loop_
_entity_poly.entity_id
_entity_poly.type
_entity_poly.pdbx_seq_one_letter_code
_entity_poly.pdbx_strand_id
1 'polypeptide(L)' 'MDKIAIVIGATGLVGRALVNQLANADHIGKVITLTRRSAQ' A
#
# COMPACT_ATOMS: atom_id res chain seq x y z
N MET A 1 3.65 0.58 18.51
CA MET A 1 2.34 0.99 17.99
C MET A 1 2.52 1.13 16.50
N ASP A 2 2.00 0.18 15.75
CA ASP A 2 2.38 0.01 14.35
C ASP A 2 1.70 1.06 13.50
N LYS A 3 2.42 1.58 12.50
CA LYS A 3 1.90 2.66 11.67
C LYS A 3 0.90 2.11 10.65
N ILE A 4 -0.04 2.96 10.26
CA ILE A 4 -0.98 2.68 9.18
C ILE A 4 -0.59 3.54 7.98
N ALA A 5 -0.43 2.91 6.81
CA ALA A 5 -0.10 3.59 5.56
C ALA A 5 -1.31 3.61 4.61
N ILE A 6 -1.56 4.76 3.97
CA ILE A 6 -2.54 4.91 2.89
C ILE A 6 -1.78 5.19 1.59
N VAL A 7 -2.03 4.38 0.56
CA VAL A 7 -1.42 4.55 -0.77
C VAL A 7 -2.50 4.86 -1.80
N ILE A 8 -2.40 6.02 -2.43
CA ILE A 8 -3.25 6.43 -3.56
C ILE A 8 -2.52 6.12 -4.86
N GLY A 9 -3.23 5.52 -5.83
CA GLY A 9 -2.60 5.12 -7.10
C GLY A 9 -1.82 3.80 -7.02
N ALA A 10 -2.22 2.92 -6.09
CA ALA A 10 -1.59 1.62 -5.87
C ALA A 10 -1.58 0.66 -7.08
N THR A 11 -2.39 0.94 -8.11
CA THR A 11 -2.41 0.13 -9.34
C THR A 11 -1.32 0.50 -10.36
N GLY A 12 -0.66 1.65 -10.19
CA GLY A 12 0.45 2.06 -11.07
C GLY A 12 1.72 1.26 -10.79
N LEU A 13 2.68 1.31 -11.71
CA LEU A 13 3.97 0.60 -11.60
C LEU A 13 4.66 0.86 -10.24
N VAL A 14 4.80 2.14 -9.88
CA VAL A 14 5.44 2.56 -8.63
C VAL A 14 4.57 2.24 -7.42
N GLY A 15 3.28 2.57 -7.49
CA GLY A 15 2.34 2.33 -6.38
C GLY A 15 2.30 0.85 -5.98
N ARG A 16 2.35 -0.05 -6.96
CA ARG A 16 2.36 -1.50 -6.74
C ARG A 16 3.67 -1.96 -6.08
N ALA A 17 4.82 -1.46 -6.53
CA ALA A 17 6.10 -1.74 -5.90
C ALA A 17 6.18 -1.19 -4.47
N LEU A 18 5.65 0.01 -4.23
CA LEU A 18 5.59 0.63 -2.91
C LEU A 18 4.72 -0.16 -1.94
N VAL A 19 3.53 -0.60 -2.36
CA VAL A 19 2.66 -1.46 -1.53
C VAL A 19 3.38 -2.74 -1.14
N ASN A 20 4.11 -3.36 -2.07
CA ASN A 20 4.90 -4.55 -1.75
C ASN A 20 6.00 -4.26 -0.71
N GLN A 21 6.69 -3.12 -0.80
CA GLN A 21 7.68 -2.75 0.21
C GLN A 21 7.05 -2.48 1.57
N LEU A 22 5.95 -1.72 1.61
CA LEU A 22 5.23 -1.37 2.85
C LEU A 22 4.62 -2.60 3.53
N ALA A 23 4.13 -3.57 2.75
CA ALA A 23 3.59 -4.82 3.28
C ALA A 23 4.64 -5.72 3.95
N ASN A 24 5.93 -5.54 3.60
CA ASN A 24 7.05 -6.29 4.18
C ASN A 24 7.82 -5.49 5.25
N ALA A 25 7.33 -4.29 5.63
CA ALA A 25 8.00 -3.45 6.61
C ALA A 25 7.48 -3.73 8.02
N ASP A 26 8.36 -4.18 8.93
CA ASP A 26 8.02 -4.58 10.30
C ASP A 26 7.32 -3.49 11.15
N HIS A 27 7.42 -2.23 10.74
CA HIS A 27 6.86 -1.08 11.46
C HIS A 27 5.51 -0.59 10.88
N ILE A 28 4.99 -1.26 9.84
CA ILE A 28 3.69 -0.97 9.21
C ILE A 28 2.73 -2.11 9.50
N GLY A 29 1.75 -1.88 10.37
CA GLY A 29 0.77 -2.90 10.76
C GLY A 29 -0.39 -3.02 9.77
N LYS A 30 -0.58 -2.03 8.89
CA LYS A 30 -1.67 -2.02 7.91
C LYS A 30 -1.35 -1.13 6.71
N VAL A 31 -1.63 -1.64 5.52
CA VAL A 31 -1.60 -0.87 4.27
C VAL A 31 -3.01 -0.80 3.70
N ILE A 32 -3.51 0.41 3.45
CA ILE A 32 -4.80 0.66 2.82
C ILE A 32 -4.54 1.29 1.45
N THR A 33 -5.02 0.65 0.39
CA THR A 33 -4.87 1.19 -0.97
C THR A 33 -6.17 1.85 -1.43
N LEU A 34 -6.08 3.10 -1.89
CA LEU A 34 -7.19 3.79 -2.55
C LEU A 34 -6.97 3.75 -4.07
N THR A 35 -7.85 3.03 -4.75
CA THR A 35 -7.77 2.81 -6.20
C THR A 35 -9.06 3.30 -6.87
N ARG A 36 -8.96 3.75 -8.12
CA ARG A 36 -10.12 4.25 -8.89
C ARG A 36 -11.12 3.15 -9.26
N ARG A 37 -10.66 1.89 -9.28
CA ARG A 37 -11.44 0.67 -9.54
C ARG A 37 -10.92 -0.40 -8.59
N SER A 38 -11.72 -1.42 -8.30
CA SER A 38 -11.25 -2.54 -7.49
C SER A 38 -9.94 -3.06 -8.07
N ALA A 39 -8.90 -3.15 -7.24
CA ALA A 39 -7.72 -3.91 -7.62
C ALA A 39 -8.16 -5.37 -7.76
N GLN A 40 -7.83 -6.00 -8.89
CA GLN A 40 -8.01 -7.44 -9.08
C GLN A 40 -6.86 -8.19 -8.42
#